data_AF-A0A5C7GPY3-F1
#
_entry.id   AF-A0A5C7GPY3-F1
#
_cell.length_a   1.000
_cell.length_b   1.000
_cell.length_c   1.000
_cell.angle_alpha   90.00
_cell.angle_beta   90.00
_cell.angle_gamma   90.00
#
_symmetry.space_group_name_H-M   'P 1'
#
loop_
_entity.id
_entity.type
_entity.pdbx_description
1 polymer ?
#
loop_
_entity_poly.entity_id
_entity_poly.type
_entity_poly.pdbx_seq_one_letter_code
_entity_poly.pdbx_strand_id
1 'polypeptide(L)'
;MIIRFLYLVVFGGMGRHSRRNDTLLLDPLQGTLKAIHTEGSPSLRLGHTSSLVGDRMFVIGGRGDPLNILSDVWVFSVAENEWRLLECTGSAFPPRHRHAAAVVGSKIYVFGGLTDNAISSSLHVLDTDNLQWKELSVTGEWPCARHSHSMVAYGSQIYMFGGYNGEKILGDLYSFDVHKCLWNKEEVAGKSPHARFSHSMFLYKNYLGVIGGCPVGQHDQVLALLDLQLHVWKYVKLNSMSEELFLRCTANVIGDDLL
;
A
#
# COMPACT_ATOMS: atom_id res chain seq x y z
N MET A 1 7.41 -29.47 -13.77
CA MET A 1 6.89 -28.33 -14.56
C MET A 1 5.79 -27.68 -13.73
N ILE A 2 6.11 -26.69 -12.90
CA ILE A 2 5.13 -26.00 -12.05
C ILE A 2 4.61 -24.83 -12.88
N ILE A 3 3.37 -24.93 -13.37
CA ILE A 3 2.68 -23.80 -14.00
C ILE A 3 2.31 -22.86 -12.85
N ARG A 4 3.09 -21.79 -12.65
CA ARG A 4 2.72 -20.70 -11.76
C ARG A 4 1.81 -19.76 -12.54
N PHE A 5 0.58 -19.63 -12.09
CA PHE A 5 -0.36 -18.70 -12.68
C PHE A 5 -0.07 -17.28 -12.14
N LEU A 6 0.15 -16.34 -13.05
CA LEU A 6 0.20 -14.91 -12.75
C LEU A 6 -1.22 -14.46 -12.46
N TYR A 7 -1.50 -14.02 -11.25
CA TYR A 7 -2.81 -13.46 -10.91
C TYR A 7 -2.65 -12.19 -10.08
N LEU A 8 -3.42 -11.16 -10.40
CA LEU A 8 -3.59 -9.99 -9.55
C LEU A 8 -4.87 -10.19 -8.73
N VAL A 9 -4.76 -10.20 -7.40
CA VAL A 9 -5.92 -10.25 -6.51
C VAL A 9 -6.28 -8.82 -6.09
N VAL A 10 -7.54 -8.46 -6.31
CA VAL A 10 -8.10 -7.16 -5.91
C VAL A 10 -9.22 -7.40 -4.91
N PHE A 11 -9.18 -6.68 -3.78
CA PHE A 11 -10.20 -6.76 -2.74
C PHE A 11 -10.71 -5.39 -2.31
N GLY A 12 -12.04 -5.24 -2.33
CA GLY A 12 -12.77 -4.13 -1.74
C GLY A 12 -12.74 -2.80 -2.50
N GLY A 13 -13.01 -1.70 -1.81
CA GLY A 13 -13.03 -0.35 -2.39
C GLY A 13 -14.43 0.28 -2.47
N MET A 14 -14.51 1.49 -3.05
CA MET A 14 -15.78 2.18 -3.30
C MET A 14 -16.32 1.85 -4.68
N GLY A 15 -17.54 1.33 -4.75
CA GLY A 15 -18.36 1.34 -5.96
C GLY A 15 -19.18 2.63 -6.09
N ARG A 16 -19.80 2.82 -7.26
CA ARG A 16 -20.62 4.01 -7.60
C ARG A 16 -21.74 4.32 -6.59
N HIS A 17 -22.21 3.31 -5.85
CA HIS A 17 -23.34 3.42 -4.91
C HIS A 17 -23.11 2.77 -3.53
N SER A 18 -22.01 2.03 -3.32
CA SER A 18 -21.74 1.31 -2.06
C SER A 18 -20.29 0.84 -1.96
N ARG A 19 -19.82 0.51 -0.75
CA ARG A 19 -18.54 -0.19 -0.53
C ARG A 19 -18.63 -1.62 -1.05
N ARG A 20 -17.51 -2.20 -1.48
CA ARG A 20 -17.41 -3.58 -1.99
C ARG A 20 -16.48 -4.44 -1.13
N ASN A 21 -16.65 -5.76 -1.23
CA ASN A 21 -15.76 -6.80 -0.69
C ASN A 21 -15.54 -7.91 -1.74
N ASP A 22 -15.80 -7.60 -3.02
CA ASP A 22 -15.55 -8.55 -4.10
C ASP A 22 -14.06 -8.92 -4.11
N THR A 23 -13.77 -10.21 -4.22
CA THR A 23 -12.42 -10.73 -4.51
C THR A 23 -12.36 -10.98 -6.00
N LEU A 24 -11.52 -10.23 -6.70
CA LEU A 24 -11.35 -10.33 -8.14
C LEU A 24 -9.96 -10.86 -8.45
N LEU A 25 -9.91 -11.85 -9.34
CA LEU A 25 -8.68 -12.41 -9.88
C LEU A 25 -8.52 -11.92 -11.31
N LEU A 26 -7.49 -11.13 -11.58
CA LEU A 26 -7.11 -10.73 -12.93
C LEU A 26 -5.99 -11.65 -13.42
N ASP A 27 -6.23 -12.36 -14.52
CA ASP A 27 -5.20 -13.02 -15.31
C ASP A 27 -4.62 -11.98 -16.28
N PRO A 28 -3.38 -11.50 -16.07
CA PRO A 28 -2.79 -10.47 -16.91
C PRO A 28 -2.36 -11.00 -18.28
N LEU A 29 -2.17 -12.32 -18.44
CA LEU A 29 -1.78 -12.92 -19.71
C LEU A 29 -2.99 -13.08 -20.63
N GLN A 30 -4.14 -13.45 -20.06
CA GLN A 30 -5.38 -13.62 -20.82
C GLN A 30 -6.24 -12.35 -20.84
N GLY A 31 -5.93 -11.36 -20.01
CA GLY A 31 -6.74 -10.15 -19.84
C GLY A 31 -8.13 -10.44 -19.26
N THR A 32 -8.28 -11.53 -18.51
CA THR A 32 -9.58 -11.95 -17.95
C THR A 32 -9.69 -11.56 -16.49
N LEU A 33 -10.86 -11.05 -16.10
CA LEU A 33 -11.19 -10.72 -14.72
C LEU A 33 -12.28 -11.68 -14.24
N LYS A 34 -11.98 -12.44 -13.19
CA LYS A 34 -12.91 -13.41 -12.61
C LYS A 34 -13.23 -13.04 -11.17
N ALA A 35 -14.52 -12.95 -10.85
CA ALA A 35 -14.95 -12.89 -9.46
C ALA A 35 -14.76 -14.26 -8.80
N ILE A 36 -14.12 -14.26 -7.64
CA ILE A 36 -13.98 -15.45 -6.80
C ILE A 36 -15.03 -15.38 -5.70
N HIS A 37 -15.86 -16.42 -5.63
CA HIS A 37 -16.73 -16.66 -4.49
C HIS A 37 -15.99 -17.48 -3.44
N THR A 38 -16.06 -17.04 -2.19
CA THR A 38 -15.41 -17.65 -1.03
C THR A 38 -16.42 -17.76 0.11
N GLU A 39 -16.34 -18.81 0.92
CA GLU A 39 -17.13 -18.93 2.15
C GLU A 39 -16.41 -18.17 3.28
N GLY A 40 -17.06 -17.12 3.80
CA GLY A 40 -16.40 -16.17 4.70
C GLY A 40 -15.51 -15.19 3.93
N SER A 41 -15.54 -13.91 4.30
CA SER A 41 -14.71 -12.87 3.69
C SER A 41 -14.60 -11.67 4.63
N PRO A 42 -13.58 -10.81 4.45
CA PRO A 42 -13.57 -9.54 5.15
C PRO A 42 -14.81 -8.73 4.79
N SER A 43 -15.33 -8.00 5.78
CA SER A 43 -16.44 -7.06 5.56
C SER A 43 -16.12 -6.01 4.49
N LEU A 44 -17.18 -5.47 3.86
CA LEU A 44 -17.10 -4.32 2.96
C LEU A 44 -16.30 -3.20 3.63
N ARG A 45 -15.21 -2.74 3.02
CA ARG A 45 -14.31 -1.77 3.66
C ARG A 45 -13.57 -0.89 2.66
N LEU A 46 -13.11 0.27 3.14
CA LEU A 46 -12.24 1.18 2.41
C LEU A 46 -11.03 1.59 3.25
N GLY A 47 -9.98 2.03 2.56
CA GLY A 47 -8.76 2.52 3.20
C GLY A 47 -8.02 1.44 3.99
N HIS A 48 -8.32 0.16 3.78
CA HIS A 48 -7.44 -0.94 4.17
C HIS A 48 -6.16 -0.90 3.32
N THR A 49 -5.14 -1.61 3.79
CA THR A 49 -4.03 -2.00 2.93
C THR A 49 -4.19 -3.46 2.53
N SER A 50 -3.70 -3.80 1.35
CA SER A 50 -3.51 -5.18 0.94
C SER A 50 -2.03 -5.39 0.60
N SER A 51 -1.44 -6.49 1.07
CA SER A 51 -0.02 -6.79 0.90
C SER A 51 0.16 -8.26 0.59
N LEU A 52 0.98 -8.58 -0.41
CA LEU A 52 1.31 -9.96 -0.76
C LEU A 52 2.59 -10.40 -0.05
N VAL A 53 2.52 -11.54 0.65
CA VAL A 53 3.69 -12.23 1.19
C VAL A 53 3.65 -13.67 0.71
N GLY A 54 4.59 -14.04 -0.17
CA GLY A 54 4.53 -15.32 -0.88
C GLY A 54 3.29 -15.41 -1.78
N ASP A 55 2.46 -16.42 -1.57
CA ASP A 55 1.18 -16.66 -2.28
C ASP A 55 -0.05 -16.21 -1.48
N ARG A 56 0.15 -15.46 -0.39
CA ARG A 56 -0.90 -15.03 0.54
C ARG A 56 -1.09 -13.53 0.51
N MET A 57 -2.32 -13.09 0.24
CA MET A 57 -2.68 -11.69 0.30
C MET A 57 -3.24 -11.35 1.68
N PHE A 58 -2.57 -10.45 2.39
CA PHE A 58 -3.01 -9.94 3.69
C PHE A 58 -3.80 -8.65 3.49
N VAL A 59 -4.95 -8.53 4.16
CA VAL A 59 -5.77 -7.32 4.23
C VAL A 59 -5.79 -6.83 5.67
N ILE A 60 -5.35 -5.60 5.88
CA ILE A 60 -5.17 -5.04 7.23
C ILE A 60 -6.03 -3.80 7.42
N GLY A 61 -6.84 -3.83 8.48
CA GLY A 61 -7.66 -2.73 8.97
C GLY A 61 -8.64 -2.18 7.92
N GLY A 62 -8.74 -0.85 7.87
CA GLY A 62 -9.70 -0.14 7.03
C GLY A 62 -10.93 0.30 7.81
N ARG A 63 -11.98 0.66 7.10
CA ARG A 63 -13.23 1.16 7.69
C ARG A 63 -14.43 0.55 6.99
N GLY A 64 -15.29 -0.12 7.76
CA GLY A 64 -16.50 -0.75 7.23
C GLY A 64 -17.65 0.24 7.09
N ASP A 65 -17.82 1.11 8.08
CA ASP A 65 -18.87 2.11 8.15
C ASP A 65 -18.42 3.37 8.92
N PRO A 66 -19.24 4.43 9.01
CA PRO A 66 -18.85 5.67 9.70
C PRO A 66 -18.50 5.52 11.19
N LEU A 67 -18.81 4.42 11.85
CA LEU A 67 -18.47 4.21 13.27
C LEU A 67 -17.49 3.04 13.46
N ASN A 68 -17.27 2.23 12.44
CA ASN A 68 -16.50 1.00 12.53
C ASN A 68 -15.16 1.09 11.77
N ILE A 69 -14.12 1.56 12.48
CA ILE A 69 -12.73 1.45 12.05
C ILE A 69 -12.20 0.09 12.52
N LEU A 70 -11.48 -0.60 11.64
CA LEU A 70 -11.06 -1.98 11.82
C LEU A 70 -9.54 -2.06 12.07
N SER A 71 -9.13 -3.05 12.86
CA SER A 71 -7.74 -3.48 13.06
C SER A 71 -7.52 -4.96 12.69
N ASP A 72 -8.54 -5.62 12.17
CA ASP A 72 -8.48 -7.03 11.81
C ASP A 72 -7.47 -7.30 10.68
N VAL A 73 -6.92 -8.51 10.70
CA VAL A 73 -6.00 -9.01 9.68
C VAL A 73 -6.67 -10.22 9.04
N TRP A 74 -6.98 -10.09 7.75
CA TRP A 74 -7.47 -11.19 6.95
C TRP A 74 -6.38 -11.66 6.01
N VAL A 75 -6.36 -12.96 5.71
CA VAL A 75 -5.47 -13.53 4.69
C VAL A 75 -6.28 -14.30 3.67
N PHE A 76 -6.00 -14.05 2.40
CA PHE A 76 -6.49 -14.86 1.29
C PHE A 76 -5.35 -15.76 0.81
N SER A 77 -5.59 -17.06 0.82
CA SER A 77 -4.69 -18.05 0.22
C SER A 77 -5.13 -18.30 -1.21
N VAL A 78 -4.28 -17.97 -2.19
CA VAL A 78 -4.61 -18.23 -3.60
C VAL A 78 -4.66 -19.73 -3.90
N ALA A 79 -3.78 -20.51 -3.25
CA ALA A 79 -3.74 -21.95 -3.42
C ALA A 79 -5.00 -22.65 -2.87
N GLU A 80 -5.52 -22.19 -1.74
CA GLU A 80 -6.70 -22.77 -1.08
C GLU A 80 -8.00 -22.11 -1.54
N ASN A 81 -7.92 -20.93 -2.18
CA ASN A 81 -9.07 -20.12 -2.58
C ASN A 81 -9.98 -19.77 -1.38
N GLU A 82 -9.37 -19.47 -0.23
CA GLU A 82 -10.06 -19.26 1.05
C GLU A 82 -9.58 -17.99 1.75
N TRP A 83 -10.53 -17.32 2.43
CA TRP A 83 -10.25 -16.25 3.38
C TRP A 83 -10.20 -16.78 4.80
N ARG A 84 -9.24 -16.30 5.58
CA ARG A 84 -9.13 -16.58 7.02
C ARG A 84 -8.93 -15.30 7.79
N LEU A 85 -9.70 -15.12 8.86
CA LEU A 85 -9.44 -14.10 9.87
C LEU A 85 -8.29 -14.60 10.75
N LEU A 86 -7.24 -13.80 10.91
CA LEU A 86 -6.08 -14.16 11.71
C LEU A 86 -6.19 -13.61 13.12
N GLU A 87 -5.86 -14.45 14.10
CA GLU A 87 -5.62 -14.03 15.48
C GLU A 87 -4.15 -13.65 15.63
N CYS A 88 -3.85 -12.37 15.58
CA CYS A 88 -2.50 -11.86 15.78
C CYS A 88 -2.24 -11.55 17.26
N THR A 89 -1.01 -11.81 17.72
CA THR A 89 -0.58 -11.54 19.10
C THR A 89 0.49 -10.44 19.14
N GLY A 90 1.03 -10.12 20.32
CA GLY A 90 2.07 -9.09 20.48
C GLY A 90 1.48 -7.72 20.82
N SER A 91 2.09 -6.65 20.28
CA SER A 91 1.59 -5.28 20.46
C SER A 91 0.22 -5.12 19.80
N ALA A 92 -0.73 -4.44 20.45
CA ALA A 92 -2.02 -4.17 19.84
C ALA A 92 -1.86 -3.25 18.62
N PHE A 93 -2.24 -3.72 17.43
CA PHE A 93 -2.37 -2.85 16.26
C PHE A 93 -3.69 -2.06 16.39
N PRO A 94 -3.66 -0.73 16.53
CA PRO A 94 -4.87 0.04 16.77
C PRO A 94 -5.70 0.16 15.49
N PRO A 95 -7.04 0.18 15.60
CA PRO A 95 -7.94 0.36 14.45
C PRO A 95 -7.59 1.60 13.66
N ARG A 96 -7.36 1.42 12.35
CA ARG A 96 -7.02 2.53 11.46
C ARG A 96 -7.38 2.28 10.01
N HIS A 97 -7.62 3.36 9.28
CA HIS A 97 -7.81 3.34 7.83
C HIS A 97 -6.97 4.41 7.13
N ARG A 98 -6.85 4.31 5.81
CA ARG A 98 -6.00 5.17 4.97
C ARG A 98 -4.52 5.20 5.38
N HIS A 99 -4.06 4.24 6.17
CA HIS A 99 -2.63 3.97 6.42
C HIS A 99 -1.95 3.44 5.15
N ALA A 100 -0.64 3.36 5.11
CA ALA A 100 0.10 2.69 4.05
C ALA A 100 0.87 1.49 4.60
N ALA A 101 1.19 0.54 3.72
CA ALA A 101 1.93 -0.65 4.08
C ALA A 101 2.95 -1.02 2.99
N ALA A 102 4.04 -1.66 3.39
CA ALA A 102 5.04 -2.24 2.50
C ALA A 102 5.59 -3.55 3.08
N VAL A 103 6.03 -4.44 2.20
CA VAL A 103 6.52 -5.78 2.56
C VAL A 103 8.04 -5.85 2.42
N VAL A 104 8.74 -6.31 3.46
CA VAL A 104 10.16 -6.67 3.38
C VAL A 104 10.32 -8.08 3.96
N GLY A 105 10.65 -9.05 3.10
CA GLY A 105 10.67 -10.47 3.48
C GLY A 105 9.29 -10.96 3.91
N SER A 106 9.19 -11.60 5.08
CA SER A 106 7.94 -12.05 5.71
C SER A 106 7.31 -11.01 6.65
N LYS A 107 7.70 -9.74 6.51
CA LYS A 107 7.23 -8.67 7.41
C LYS A 107 6.45 -7.60 6.67
N ILE A 108 5.28 -7.27 7.19
CA ILE A 108 4.41 -6.21 6.68
C ILE A 108 4.53 -5.00 7.61
N TYR A 109 5.09 -3.91 7.10
CA TYR A 109 5.26 -2.66 7.84
C TYR A 109 4.09 -1.74 7.53
N VAL A 110 3.46 -1.18 8.56
CA VAL A 110 2.30 -0.29 8.46
C VAL A 110 2.60 1.04 9.12
N PHE A 111 2.42 2.14 8.39
CA PHE A 111 2.66 3.49 8.91
C PHE A 111 1.43 4.39 8.81
N GLY A 112 1.28 5.22 9.84
CA GLY A 112 0.31 6.32 9.89
C GLY A 112 -1.14 5.87 9.72
N GLY A 113 -1.94 6.69 9.04
CA GLY A 113 -3.38 6.48 8.87
C GLY A 113 -4.24 7.27 9.85
N LEU A 114 -5.56 7.07 9.74
CA LEU A 114 -6.59 7.68 10.57
C LEU A 114 -7.13 6.67 11.56
N THR A 115 -7.10 7.02 12.84
CA THR A 115 -7.84 6.36 13.92
C THR A 115 -9.12 7.14 14.20
N ASP A 116 -9.92 6.76 15.22
CA ASP A 116 -11.16 7.48 15.56
C ASP A 116 -10.93 8.95 15.92
N ASN A 117 -9.80 9.24 16.59
CA ASN A 117 -9.57 10.55 17.21
C ASN A 117 -8.33 11.29 16.69
N ALA A 118 -7.49 10.64 15.88
CA ALA A 118 -6.21 11.21 15.48
C ALA A 118 -5.69 10.71 14.13
N ILE A 119 -4.79 11.50 13.56
CA ILE A 119 -3.88 11.04 12.52
C ILE A 119 -2.69 10.40 13.23
N SER A 120 -2.37 9.16 12.87
CA SER A 120 -1.25 8.44 13.47
C SER A 120 0.07 8.75 12.75
N SER A 121 1.16 8.70 13.50
CA SER A 121 2.54 8.64 13.00
C SER A 121 3.25 7.36 13.41
N SER A 122 2.55 6.35 13.96
CA SER A 122 3.21 5.14 14.46
C SER A 122 3.55 4.16 13.35
N LEU A 123 4.68 3.47 13.52
CA LEU A 123 5.16 2.39 12.67
C LEU A 123 4.93 1.05 13.38
N HIS A 124 4.13 0.19 12.78
CA HIS A 124 3.90 -1.18 13.25
C HIS A 124 4.47 -2.17 12.23
N VAL A 125 4.89 -3.33 12.69
CA VAL A 125 5.28 -4.45 11.83
C VAL A 125 4.54 -5.71 12.26
N LEU A 126 3.94 -6.40 11.30
CA LEU A 126 3.41 -7.76 11.45
C LEU A 126 4.45 -8.72 10.88
N ASP A 127 4.92 -9.63 11.71
CA ASP A 127 5.67 -10.80 11.27
C ASP A 127 4.68 -11.90 10.84
N THR A 128 4.65 -12.23 9.56
CA THR A 128 3.66 -13.18 9.02
C THR A 128 3.99 -14.63 9.33
N ASP A 129 5.21 -14.93 9.79
CA ASP A 129 5.62 -16.31 10.10
C ASP A 129 5.08 -16.75 11.46
N ASN A 130 4.97 -15.83 12.41
CA ASN A 130 4.49 -16.08 13.78
C ASN A 130 3.23 -15.27 14.16
N LEU A 131 2.70 -14.45 13.23
CA LEU A 131 1.53 -13.59 13.41
C LEU A 131 1.65 -12.63 14.61
N GLN A 132 2.86 -12.13 14.87
CA GLN A 132 3.11 -11.17 15.94
C GLN A 132 3.24 -9.74 15.41
N TRP A 133 2.47 -8.86 16.02
CA TRP A 133 2.61 -7.42 15.88
C TRP A 133 3.67 -6.87 16.82
N LYS A 134 4.41 -5.88 16.32
CA LYS A 134 5.31 -5.05 17.13
C LYS A 134 5.16 -3.59 16.71
N GLU A 135 4.96 -2.70 17.68
CA GLU A 135 5.15 -1.27 17.46
C GLU A 135 6.66 -0.96 17.51
N LEU A 136 7.16 -0.28 16.48
CA LEU A 136 8.58 0.05 16.38
C LEU A 136 8.82 1.46 16.90
N SER A 137 9.60 1.56 17.99
CA SER A 137 10.26 2.81 18.38
C SER A 137 11.56 2.91 17.60
N VAL A 138 11.62 3.88 16.68
CA VAL A 138 12.76 4.05 15.76
C VAL A 138 13.36 5.44 15.88
N THR A 139 14.60 5.60 15.43
CA THR A 139 15.36 6.86 15.52
C THR A 139 15.41 7.56 14.16
N GLY A 140 16.03 8.74 14.12
CA GLY A 140 16.26 9.51 12.89
C GLY A 140 15.18 10.55 12.60
N GLU A 141 15.03 10.91 11.33
CA GLU A 141 14.11 11.95 10.87
C GLU A 141 12.68 11.40 10.78
N TRP A 142 11.99 11.34 11.92
CA TRP A 142 10.66 10.75 12.00
C TRP A 142 9.63 11.50 11.14
N PRO A 143 8.91 10.81 10.23
CA PRO A 143 7.86 11.45 9.45
C PRO A 143 6.67 11.87 10.32
N CYS A 144 6.13 13.07 10.09
CA CYS A 144 4.94 13.53 10.81
C CYS A 144 3.73 12.59 10.60
N ALA A 145 2.75 12.70 11.52
CA ALA A 145 1.48 12.01 11.41
C ALA A 145 0.80 12.31 10.07
N ARG A 146 0.40 11.27 9.35
CA ARG A 146 -0.14 11.40 7.99
C ARG A 146 -1.03 10.24 7.61
N HIS A 147 -1.96 10.50 6.70
CA HIS A 147 -2.76 9.46 6.04
C HIS A 147 -2.76 9.65 4.52
N SER A 148 -3.30 8.68 3.79
CA SER A 148 -3.39 8.72 2.32
C SER A 148 -2.04 8.95 1.61
N HIS A 149 -0.94 8.59 2.27
CA HIS A 149 0.39 8.46 1.67
C HIS A 149 0.53 7.04 1.09
N SER A 150 1.65 6.79 0.42
CA SER A 150 1.98 5.48 -0.15
C SER A 150 3.36 5.03 0.29
N MET A 151 3.55 3.71 0.39
CA MET A 151 4.81 3.06 0.77
C MET A 151 5.14 1.94 -0.22
N VAL A 152 6.42 1.76 -0.53
CA VAL A 152 6.95 0.61 -1.30
C VAL A 152 8.31 0.20 -0.75
N ALA A 153 8.68 -1.07 -0.91
CA ALA A 153 9.94 -1.61 -0.39
C ALA A 153 10.92 -1.93 -1.51
N TYR A 154 12.13 -1.41 -1.44
CA TYR A 154 13.23 -1.72 -2.37
C TYR A 154 14.42 -2.28 -1.57
N GLY A 155 14.64 -3.59 -1.67
CA GLY A 155 15.61 -4.29 -0.82
C GLY A 155 15.20 -4.21 0.65
N SER A 156 16.09 -3.70 1.50
CA SER A 156 15.85 -3.47 2.93
C SER A 156 15.31 -2.07 3.26
N GLN A 157 15.07 -1.23 2.25
CA GLN A 157 14.56 0.13 2.43
C GLN A 157 13.07 0.18 2.13
N ILE A 158 12.33 0.88 2.98
CA ILE A 158 10.92 1.22 2.72
C ILE A 158 10.84 2.71 2.41
N TYR A 159 10.39 3.04 1.21
CA TYR A 159 10.17 4.42 0.79
C TYR A 159 8.74 4.85 1.06
N MET A 160 8.56 6.09 1.48
CA MET A 160 7.25 6.70 1.71
C MET A 160 7.20 8.09 1.07
N PHE A 161 6.11 8.38 0.35
CA PHE A 161 5.92 9.68 -0.28
C PHE A 161 4.56 10.30 0.07
N GLY A 162 4.59 11.62 0.30
CA GLY A 162 3.42 12.48 0.38
C GLY A 162 2.42 12.15 1.49
N GLY A 163 1.14 12.36 1.20
CA GLY A 163 0.02 12.23 2.14
C GLY A 163 -0.54 13.56 2.63
N TYR A 164 -1.38 13.50 3.65
CA TYR A 164 -1.98 14.67 4.31
C TYR A 164 -1.86 14.52 5.83
N ASN A 165 -1.44 15.58 6.51
CA ASN A 165 -1.23 15.59 7.96
C ASN A 165 -2.37 16.27 8.75
N GLY A 166 -3.49 16.61 8.12
CA GLY A 166 -4.58 17.36 8.75
C GLY A 166 -4.53 18.87 8.52
N GLU A 167 -3.39 19.39 8.06
CA GLU A 167 -3.19 20.82 7.81
C GLU A 167 -2.77 21.08 6.36
N LYS A 168 -1.76 20.34 5.88
CA LYS A 168 -1.15 20.52 4.56
C LYS A 168 -0.98 19.20 3.82
N ILE A 169 -1.02 19.32 2.50
CA ILE A 169 -0.66 18.23 1.60
C ILE A 169 0.87 18.13 1.58
N LEU A 170 1.38 16.90 1.66
CA LEU A 170 2.80 16.60 1.79
C LEU A 170 3.38 16.14 0.44
N GLY A 171 4.64 16.49 0.20
CA GLY A 171 5.44 16.09 -0.97
C GLY A 171 6.86 15.74 -0.59
N ASP A 172 7.06 15.33 0.65
CA ASP A 172 8.31 14.83 1.18
C ASP A 172 8.48 13.33 0.83
N LEU A 173 9.73 12.92 0.64
CA LEU A 173 10.13 11.54 0.45
C LEU A 173 10.93 11.11 1.70
N TYR A 174 10.61 9.95 2.23
CA TYR A 174 11.33 9.34 3.33
C TYR A 174 11.76 7.92 2.94
N SER A 175 12.87 7.46 3.53
CA SER A 175 13.23 6.05 3.56
C SER A 175 13.37 5.54 4.99
N PHE A 176 12.97 4.30 5.22
CA PHE A 176 13.18 3.58 6.46
C PHE A 176 14.08 2.37 6.21
N ASP A 177 15.22 2.32 6.88
CA ASP A 177 16.11 1.16 6.89
C ASP A 177 15.64 0.15 7.93
N VAL A 178 15.15 -1.01 7.49
CA VAL A 178 14.57 -2.02 8.39
C VAL A 178 15.61 -2.70 9.28
N HIS A 179 16.88 -2.70 8.89
CA HIS A 179 17.95 -3.32 9.68
C HIS A 179 18.47 -2.37 10.75
N LYS A 180 18.60 -1.09 10.40
CA LYS A 180 19.05 -0.05 11.33
C LYS A 180 17.92 0.50 12.20
N CYS A 181 16.66 0.26 11.83
CA CYS A 181 15.49 0.91 12.42
C CYS A 181 15.67 2.43 12.43
N LEU A 182 15.93 3.01 11.25
CA LEU A 182 16.25 4.43 11.10
C LEU A 182 15.45 5.06 9.95
N TRP A 183 14.76 6.16 10.24
CA TRP A 183 14.16 7.01 9.21
C TRP A 183 15.15 8.06 8.72
N ASN A 184 15.15 8.28 7.40
CA ASN A 184 15.85 9.38 6.75
C ASN A 184 14.87 10.16 5.88
N LYS A 185 14.99 11.49 5.87
CA LYS A 185 14.31 12.33 4.89
C LYS A 185 15.18 12.41 3.65
N GLU A 186 14.64 11.97 2.53
CA GLU A 186 15.40 11.84 1.29
C GLU A 186 15.52 13.20 0.58
N GLU A 187 16.76 13.59 0.29
CA GLU A 187 17.07 14.68 -0.61
C GLU A 187 17.53 14.11 -1.95
N VAL A 188 16.71 14.31 -2.98
CA VAL A 188 16.87 13.66 -4.28
C VAL A 188 17.02 14.73 -5.35
N ALA A 189 17.93 14.50 -6.30
CA ALA A 189 18.16 15.42 -7.40
C ALA A 189 16.95 15.48 -8.35
N GLY A 190 16.87 16.58 -9.09
CA GLY A 190 15.77 16.85 -10.02
C GLY A 190 14.53 17.41 -9.32
N LYS A 191 13.47 17.64 -10.10
CA LYS A 191 12.23 18.21 -9.57
C LYS A 191 11.44 17.11 -8.85
N SER A 192 11.23 17.24 -7.54
CA SER A 192 10.35 16.34 -6.79
C SER A 192 8.90 16.44 -7.29
N PRO A 193 8.09 15.35 -7.27
CA PRO A 193 6.68 15.42 -7.60
C PRO A 193 5.97 16.40 -6.67
N HIS A 194 4.95 17.10 -7.20
CA HIS A 194 4.13 17.97 -6.36
C HIS A 194 3.49 17.20 -5.21
N ALA A 195 3.38 17.89 -4.07
CA ALA A 195 2.71 17.39 -2.87
C ALA A 195 1.33 16.85 -3.22
N ARG A 196 1.04 15.62 -2.76
CA ARG A 196 -0.19 14.90 -3.10
C ARG A 196 -0.54 13.83 -2.08
N PHE A 197 -1.83 13.47 -2.04
CA PHE A 197 -2.35 12.35 -1.26
C PHE A 197 -3.28 11.48 -2.11
N SER A 198 -3.58 10.26 -1.65
CA SER A 198 -4.37 9.26 -2.39
C SER A 198 -3.79 8.91 -3.77
N HIS A 199 -2.48 9.06 -3.94
CA HIS A 199 -1.74 8.63 -5.14
C HIS A 199 -1.34 7.15 -5.00
N SER A 200 -0.92 6.55 -6.11
CA SER A 200 -0.33 5.21 -6.13
C SER A 200 1.19 5.31 -6.26
N MET A 201 1.89 4.40 -5.58
CA MET A 201 3.34 4.26 -5.66
C MET A 201 3.66 2.80 -5.98
N PHE A 202 4.65 2.57 -6.84
CA PHE A 202 5.04 1.22 -7.27
C PHE A 202 6.55 1.15 -7.50
N LEU A 203 7.08 -0.07 -7.59
CA LEU A 203 8.44 -0.32 -8.04
C LEU A 203 8.43 -1.04 -9.38
N TYR A 204 9.37 -0.66 -10.22
CA TYR A 204 9.67 -1.37 -11.45
C TYR A 204 11.19 -1.33 -11.66
N LYS A 205 11.84 -2.49 -11.50
CA LYS A 205 13.31 -2.59 -11.48
C LYS A 205 13.90 -1.64 -10.42
N ASN A 206 14.79 -0.74 -10.81
CA ASN A 206 15.41 0.28 -9.96
C ASN A 206 14.60 1.59 -9.89
N TYR A 207 13.38 1.64 -10.42
CA TYR A 207 12.55 2.84 -10.43
C TYR A 207 11.41 2.76 -9.42
N LEU A 208 11.30 3.79 -8.60
CA LEU A 208 10.10 4.06 -7.80
C LEU A 208 9.19 5.00 -8.58
N GLY A 209 7.98 4.55 -8.92
CA GLY A 209 7.00 5.33 -9.65
C GLY A 209 5.94 5.94 -8.76
N VAL A 210 5.55 7.19 -9.01
CA VAL A 210 4.42 7.89 -8.38
C VAL A 210 3.46 8.38 -9.46
N ILE A 211 2.17 8.03 -9.32
CA ILE A 211 1.14 8.40 -10.28
C ILE A 211 -0.18 8.75 -9.59
N GLY A 212 -0.93 9.67 -10.18
CA GLY A 212 -2.25 10.11 -9.70
C GLY A 212 -2.22 10.87 -8.38
N GLY A 213 -3.34 10.80 -7.66
CA GLY A 213 -3.56 11.49 -6.39
C GLY A 213 -4.19 12.88 -6.53
N CYS A 214 -4.36 13.53 -5.39
CA CYS A 214 -4.95 14.86 -5.23
C CYS A 214 -3.92 15.80 -4.58
N PRO A 215 -3.77 17.05 -5.03
CA PRO A 215 -4.59 17.75 -6.02
C PRO A 215 -4.33 17.26 -7.45
N VAL A 216 -5.41 17.23 -8.23
CA VAL A 216 -5.43 16.98 -9.68
C VAL A 216 -5.11 18.33 -10.33
N GLY A 217 -3.95 18.46 -10.95
CA GLY A 217 -3.49 19.70 -11.58
C GLY A 217 -2.99 19.43 -12.99
N GLN A 218 -2.96 20.42 -13.89
CA GLN A 218 -2.72 20.30 -15.35
C GLN A 218 -1.61 19.33 -15.86
N HIS A 219 -0.75 18.80 -14.98
CA HIS A 219 0.22 17.73 -15.19
C HIS A 219 -0.28 16.30 -14.82
N ASP A 220 -1.58 16.04 -14.74
CA ASP A 220 -2.15 14.72 -14.34
C ASP A 220 -1.86 13.57 -15.30
N GLN A 221 -1.28 13.87 -16.45
CA GLN A 221 -0.80 12.90 -17.45
C GLN A 221 0.67 12.56 -17.27
N VAL A 222 1.26 12.74 -16.09
CA VAL A 222 2.70 12.52 -15.88
C VAL A 222 2.95 11.47 -14.81
N LEU A 223 3.70 10.44 -15.20
CA LEU A 223 4.30 9.46 -14.30
C LEU A 223 5.66 10.00 -13.82
N ALA A 224 5.79 10.19 -12.51
CA ALA A 224 7.08 10.52 -11.91
C ALA A 224 7.83 9.23 -11.58
N LEU A 225 9.11 9.16 -11.95
CA LEU A 225 9.98 8.02 -11.71
C LEU A 225 11.23 8.49 -10.96
N LEU A 226 11.46 7.96 -9.77
CA LEU A 226 12.72 8.10 -9.05
C LEU A 226 13.64 6.96 -9.44
N ASP A 227 14.77 7.30 -10.06
CA ASP A 227 15.87 6.37 -10.29
C ASP A 227 16.62 6.15 -8.97
N LEU A 228 16.42 4.99 -8.33
CA LEU A 228 16.98 4.72 -7.01
C LEU A 228 18.50 4.51 -7.03
N GLN A 229 19.10 4.25 -8.20
CA GLN A 229 20.55 4.14 -8.33
C GLN A 229 21.19 5.52 -8.52
N LEU A 230 20.57 6.36 -9.34
CA LEU A 230 21.08 7.70 -9.64
C LEU A 230 20.58 8.78 -8.64
N HIS A 231 19.64 8.43 -7.75
CA HIS A 231 18.99 9.35 -6.82
C HIS A 231 18.47 10.62 -7.53
N VAL A 232 17.74 10.42 -8.64
CA VAL A 232 17.19 11.52 -9.44
C VAL A 232 15.76 11.25 -9.91
N TRP A 233 14.89 12.27 -9.81
CA TRP A 233 13.55 12.24 -10.38
C TRP A 233 13.55 12.50 -11.89
N LYS A 234 12.78 11.67 -12.60
CA LYS A 234 12.49 11.73 -14.03
C LYS A 234 10.98 11.75 -14.24
N TYR A 235 10.53 12.25 -15.39
CA TYR A 235 9.11 12.37 -15.71
C TYR A 235 8.81 11.79 -17.08
N VAL A 236 7.76 10.98 -17.13
CA VAL A 236 7.25 10.38 -18.36
C VAL A 236 5.85 10.91 -18.61
N LYS A 237 5.64 11.51 -19.78
CA LYS A 237 4.31 11.95 -20.22
C LYS A 237 3.53 10.75 -20.73
N LEU A 238 2.31 10.58 -20.23
CA LEU A 238 1.36 9.54 -20.62
C LEU A 238 0.44 10.11 -21.69
N ASN A 239 0.27 9.41 -22.81
CA ASN A 239 -0.45 9.93 -23.98
C ASN A 239 -1.98 9.87 -23.84
N SER A 240 -2.50 9.06 -22.91
CA SER A 240 -3.93 8.99 -22.57
C SER A 240 -4.09 8.37 -21.19
N MET A 241 -4.67 9.10 -20.25
CA MET A 241 -5.11 8.58 -18.96
C MET A 241 -6.60 8.86 -18.84
N SER A 242 -7.42 7.83 -18.62
CA SER A 242 -8.82 8.05 -18.24
C SER A 242 -8.86 8.66 -16.84
N GLU A 243 -9.76 9.61 -16.61
CA GLU A 243 -9.96 10.23 -15.28
C GLU A 243 -10.33 9.22 -14.17
N GLU A 244 -10.65 7.98 -14.52
CA GLU A 244 -11.01 6.91 -13.59
C GLU A 244 -9.80 6.27 -12.87
N LEU A 245 -8.56 6.51 -13.31
CA LEU A 245 -7.33 5.94 -12.71
C LEU A 245 -6.92 6.59 -11.37
N PHE A 246 -7.67 7.59 -10.89
CA PHE A 246 -7.37 8.31 -9.65
C PHE A 246 -7.99 7.68 -8.39
N LEU A 247 -8.60 6.50 -8.49
CA LEU A 247 -9.07 5.75 -7.34
C LEU A 247 -7.90 4.98 -6.71
N ARG A 248 -7.64 5.24 -5.42
CA ARG A 248 -6.65 4.49 -4.63
C ARG A 248 -7.00 3.01 -4.64
N CYS A 249 -6.29 2.24 -5.47
CA CYS A 249 -6.29 0.80 -5.45
C CYS A 249 -4.99 0.33 -4.79
N THR A 250 -5.10 -0.64 -3.89
CA THR A 250 -3.96 -1.50 -3.58
C THR A 250 -4.10 -2.69 -4.50
N ALA A 251 -3.16 -2.83 -5.41
CA ALA A 251 -3.10 -3.94 -6.36
C ALA A 251 -1.80 -4.69 -6.07
N ASN A 252 -1.89 -5.98 -5.75
CA ASN A 252 -0.73 -6.83 -5.50
C ASN A 252 -0.54 -7.81 -6.65
N VAL A 253 0.64 -7.78 -7.28
CA VAL A 253 1.01 -8.70 -8.36
C VAL A 253 1.53 -9.99 -7.76
N ILE A 254 0.91 -11.14 -8.09
CA ILE A 254 1.40 -12.45 -7.68
C ILE A 254 2.23 -13.04 -8.82
N GLY A 255 3.51 -13.26 -8.51
CA GLY A 255 4.51 -13.76 -9.45
C GLY A 255 5.04 -12.62 -10.31
N ASP A 256 6.32 -12.32 -10.17
CA ASP A 256 7.03 -11.50 -11.16
C ASP A 256 8.33 -12.24 -11.45
N ASP A 257 8.33 -13.08 -12.47
CA ASP A 257 9.57 -13.56 -13.08
C ASP A 257 10.00 -12.50 -14.11
N LEU A 258 10.36 -11.31 -13.62
CA LEU A 258 11.19 -10.38 -14.41
C LEU A 258 12.65 -10.70 -14.13
N LEU A 259 13.10 -11.82 -14.71
CA LEU A 259 14.48 -11.98 -15.17
C LEU A 259 14.69 -11.15 -16.44
#